data_AF-A0AAW2Q157-F1
#
_entry.id   AF-A0AAW2Q157-F1
#
_cell.length_a   1.000
_cell.length_b   1.000
_cell.length_c   1.000
_cell.angle_alpha   90.00
_cell.angle_beta   90.00
_cell.angle_gamma   90.00
#
_symmetry.space_group_name_H-M   'P 1'
#
loop_
_entity.id
_entity.type
_entity.pdbx_description
1 polymer ?
#
loop_
_entity_poly.entity_id
_entity_poly.type
_entity_poly.pdbx_seq_one_letter_code
_entity_poly.pdbx_strand_id
1 'polypeptide(L)' 'EDPYKHLKEFHVVCSGMKPQGVTEEQVKLRAFPFSLSDKAKDWLYSLPSGSINSWNELK' A
#
# COMPACT_ATOMS: atom_id res chain seq x y z
N GLU A 1 11.93 -11.24 -1.11
CA GLU A 1 10.80 -10.98 -2.01
C GLU A 1 11.25 -10.03 -3.11
N ASP A 2 10.65 -10.10 -4.30
CA ASP A 2 10.90 -9.13 -5.38
C ASP A 2 9.89 -7.97 -5.23
N PRO A 3 10.35 -6.71 -5.03
CA PRO A 3 9.47 -5.57 -4.83
C PRO A 3 8.51 -5.30 -6.00
N TYR A 4 8.94 -5.51 -7.25
CA TYR A 4 8.11 -5.30 -8.43
C TYR A 4 7.03 -6.37 -8.56
N LYS A 5 7.39 -7.62 -8.22
CA LYS A 5 6.42 -8.71 -8.17
C LYS A 5 5.37 -8.45 -7.08
N HIS A 6 5.80 -8.07 -5.88
CA HIS A 6 4.91 -7.71 -4.78
C HIS A 6 3.93 -6.60 -5.15
N LEU A 7 4.43 -5.50 -5.72
CA LEU A 7 3.58 -4.37 -6.13
C LEU A 7 2.55 -4.76 -7.21
N LYS A 8 2.90 -5.65 -8.14
CA LYS A 8 1.96 -6.18 -9.14
C LYS A 8 0.87 -7.03 -8.50
N GLU A 9 1.24 -7.97 -7.64
CA GLU A 9 0.29 -8.84 -6.93
C GLU A 9 -0.63 -8.02 -6.02
N PHE A 10 -0.06 -7.08 -5.27
CA PHE A 10 -0.80 -6.14 -4.43
C PHE A 10 -1.82 -5.30 -5.23
N HIS A 11 -1.44 -4.82 -6.42
CA HIS A 11 -2.36 -4.09 -7.30
C HIS A 11 -3.53 -4.95 -7.76
N VAL A 12 -3.30 -6.21 -8.13
CA VAL A 12 -4.37 -7.15 -8.53
C VAL A 12 -5.34 -7.37 -7.38
N VAL A 13 -4.83 -7.61 -6.17
CA VAL A 13 -5.66 -7.80 -4.96
C VAL A 13 -6.49 -6.54 -4.67
N CYS A 14 -5.88 -5.36 -4.64
CA CYS A 14 -6.59 -4.11 -4.36
C CYS A 14 -7.68 -3.81 -5.40
N SER A 15 -7.41 -4.10 -6.67
CA SER A 15 -8.37 -3.91 -7.76
C SER A 15 -9.56 -4.86 -7.64
N GLY A 16 -9.33 -6.12 -7.28
CA GLY A 16 -10.37 -7.13 -7.12
C GLY A 16 -11.24 -6.96 -5.87
N MET A 17 -10.71 -6.33 -4.81
CA MET A 17 -11.40 -6.13 -3.54
C MET A 17 -11.93 -4.72 -3.33
N LYS A 18 -11.89 -3.87 -4.37
CA LYS A 18 -12.25 -2.45 -4.28
C LYS A 18 -13.75 -2.24 -4.03
N PRO A 19 -14.16 -1.64 -2.91
CA PRO A 19 -15.57 -1.33 -2.66
C PRO A 19 -16.12 -0.29 -3.66
N GLN A 20 -17.45 -0.27 -3.83
CA GLN A 20 -18.13 0.77 -4.60
C GLN A 20 -17.97 2.14 -3.90
N GLY A 21 -17.75 3.19 -4.68
CA GLY A 21 -17.56 4.55 -4.14
C GLY A 21 -16.18 4.83 -3.54
N VAL A 22 -15.27 3.85 -3.51
CA VAL A 22 -13.89 4.03 -3.05
C VAL A 22 -12.94 4.04 -4.25
N THR A 23 -11.97 4.95 -4.24
CA THR A 23 -10.94 5.00 -5.28
C THR A 23 -9.92 3.88 -5.08
N GLU A 24 -9.29 3.43 -6.15
CA GLU A 24 -8.27 2.38 -6.06
C GLU A 24 -7.08 2.82 -5.21
N GLU A 25 -6.69 4.09 -5.32
CA GLU A 25 -5.63 4.69 -4.51
C GLU A 25 -5.96 4.64 -3.01
N GLN A 26 -7.20 4.96 -2.62
CA GLN A 26 -7.62 4.86 -1.22
C GLN A 26 -7.54 3.43 -0.68
N VAL A 27 -7.90 2.44 -1.50
CA VAL A 27 -7.76 1.02 -1.12
C VAL A 27 -6.30 0.65 -0.95
N LYS A 28 -5.44 1.01 -1.93
CA LYS A 28 -4.01 0.74 -1.87
C LYS A 28 -3.36 1.35 -0.63
N LEU A 29 -3.59 2.65 -0.38
CA LEU A 29 -3.03 3.34 0.79
C LEU A 29 -3.44 2.69 2.11
N ARG A 30 -4.71 2.28 2.24
CA ARG A 30 -5.21 1.63 3.44
C ARG A 30 -4.72 0.20 3.60
N ALA A 31 -4.54 -0.53 2.50
CA ALA A 31 -4.14 -1.94 2.52
C ALA A 31 -2.62 -2.13 2.61
N PHE A 32 -1.82 -1.16 2.17
CA PHE A 32 -0.36 -1.29 2.05
C PHE A 32 0.35 -1.65 3.37
N PRO A 33 0.02 -1.07 4.54
CA PRO A 33 0.67 -1.46 5.80
C PRO A 33 0.51 -2.95 6.14
N PHE A 34 -0.55 -3.59 5.63
CA PHE A 34 -0.83 -5.01 5.86
C PHE A 34 -0.10 -5.94 4.88
N SER A 35 0.40 -5.41 3.76
CA SER A 35 1.18 -6.18 2.79
C SER A 35 2.68 -6.19 3.13
N LEU A 36 3.14 -5.32 4.03
CA LEU A 36 4.53 -5.22 4.45
C LEU A 36 4.88 -6.20 5.57
N SER A 37 6.14 -6.65 5.57
CA SER A 37 6.72 -7.51 6.59
C SER A 37 8.00 -6.91 7.16
N ASP A 38 8.34 -7.29 8.40
CA ASP A 38 9.60 -6.97 9.08
C ASP A 38 9.99 -5.48 8.97
N LYS A 39 11.22 -5.21 8.53
CA LYS A 39 11.83 -3.89 8.43
C LYS A 39 11.05 -2.91 7.56
N ALA A 40 10.34 -3.38 6.55
CA ALA A 40 9.55 -2.50 5.68
C ALA A 40 8.32 -1.97 6.43
N LYS A 41 7.70 -2.82 7.26
CA LYS A 41 6.60 -2.44 8.13
C LYS A 41 7.07 -1.47 9.21
N ASP A 42 8.20 -1.77 9.85
CA ASP A 42 8.81 -0.89 10.86
C ASP A 42 9.16 0.49 10.28
N TRP A 43 9.74 0.54 9.08
CA TRP A 43 10.02 1.79 8.38
C TRP A 43 8.74 2.61 8.17
N LEU A 44 7.67 1.99 7.66
CA LEU A 44 6.42 2.69 7.39
C LEU A 44 5.82 3.29 8.68
N TYR A 45 5.88 2.57 9.80
CA TYR A 45 5.38 3.06 11.09
C TYR A 45 6.31 4.06 11.78
N SER A 46 7.58 4.12 11.41
CA SER A 46 8.52 5.13 11.90
C SER A 46 8.26 6.53 11.34
N LEU A 47 7.51 6.63 10.24
CA LEU A 47 7.20 7.90 9.59
C LEU A 47 6.18 8.72 10.41
N PRO A 48 6.33 10.05 10.47
CA PRO A 48 5.31 10.92 11.03
C PRO A 48 3.93 10.71 10.35
N SER A 49 2.87 10.93 11.13
CA SER A 49 1.51 10.89 10.58
C SER A 49 1.35 11.93 9.47
N GLY A 50 0.76 11.54 8.34
CA GLY A 50 0.58 12.41 7.18
C GLY A 50 1.83 12.61 6.32
N SER A 51 2.91 11.85 6.56
CA SER A 51 4.08 11.85 5.67
C SER A 51 3.82 11.23 4.30
N ILE A 52 2.78 10.40 4.19
CA ILE A 52 2.35 9.74 2.94
C ILE A 52 0.86 10.01 2.77
N ASN A 53 0.50 10.71 1.71
CA ASN A 53 -0.88 11.06 1.36
C ASN A 53 -1.29 10.56 -0.03
N SER A 54 -0.34 10.09 -0.85
CA SER A 54 -0.62 9.54 -2.17
C SER A 54 0.13 8.24 -2.43
N TRP A 55 -0.38 7.44 -3.37
CA TRP A 55 0.30 6.20 -3.77
C TRP A 55 1.63 6.47 -4.47
N ASN A 56 1.76 7.64 -5.12
CA ASN A 56 3.02 8.02 -5.78
C ASN A 56 4.14 8.31 -4.79
N GLU A 57 3.84 8.73 -3.56
CA GLU A 57 4.85 8.93 -2.50
C GLU A 57 5.36 7.60 -1.91
N LEU A 58 4.60 6.51 -2.09
CA LEU A 58 4.97 5.15 -1.66
C LEU A 58 5.75 4.36 -2.71
N LYS A 59 5.69 4.77 -3.97
CA LYS A 59 6.18 4.03 -5.12
C LYS A 59 7.68 4.26 -5.35
#